data_AF-A0A4V1VJW5-F1
#
_entry.id   AF-A0A4V1VJW5-F1
#
_cell.length_a   1.000
_cell.length_b   1.000
_cell.length_c   1.000
_cell.angle_alpha   90.00
_cell.angle_beta   90.00
_cell.angle_gamma   90.00
#
_symmetry.space_group_name_H-M   'P 1'
#
loop_
_entity.id
_entity.type
_entity.pdbx_description
1 polymer ?
#
loop_
_entity_poly.entity_id
_entity_poly.type
_entity_poly.pdbx_seq_one_letter_code
_entity_poly.pdbx_strand_id
1 'polypeptide(L)'
;MSSVRTPDPNPGWLSDIALEETRSRVPILYVEAVPARVDALGQIEQVGVLLRGSATTGEITRTIISGRVMHGESVRDALLRNLEKDLGPTAFPQLPAAVVPFTVAEYFPLPGVTPLHD
;
A
#
# COMPACT_ATOMS: atom_id res chain seq x y z
N MET A 1 22.72 -8.05 -12.32
CA MET A 1 21.50 -7.30 -12.65
C MET A 1 21.15 -6.43 -11.45
N SER A 2 21.45 -5.13 -11.51
CA SER A 2 21.17 -4.21 -10.39
C SER A 2 19.66 -3.98 -10.32
N SER A 3 18.99 -4.63 -9.37
CA SER A 3 17.63 -4.29 -8.98
C SER A 3 17.70 -2.96 -8.25
N VAL A 4 17.39 -1.86 -8.94
CA VAL A 4 17.09 -0.58 -8.29
C VAL A 4 15.76 -0.77 -7.55
N ARG A 5 15.82 -1.39 -6.38
CA ARG A 5 14.78 -1.29 -5.36
C ARG A 5 15.04 0.04 -4.68
N THR A 6 14.02 0.86 -4.42
CA THR A 6 14.12 1.89 -3.38
C THR A 6 14.72 1.19 -2.17
N PRO A 7 15.86 1.65 -1.60
CA PRO A 7 16.46 0.95 -0.47
C PRO A 7 15.41 0.85 0.61
N ASP A 8 14.86 -0.34 0.82
CA ASP A 8 14.06 -0.58 2.00
C ASP A 8 15.07 -0.53 3.14
N PRO A 9 15.03 0.48 4.02
CA PRO A 9 16.06 0.68 5.03
C PRO A 9 16.13 -0.51 6.02
N ASN A 10 15.14 -1.40 5.98
CA ASN A 10 15.13 -2.62 6.76
C ASN A 10 15.24 -3.85 5.83
N PRO A 11 16.44 -4.47 5.67
CA PRO A 11 16.53 -5.75 4.99
C PRO A 11 15.68 -6.74 5.79
N GLY A 12 14.57 -7.20 5.18
CA GLY A 12 13.60 -8.05 5.85
C GLY A 12 14.27 -9.26 6.53
N TRP A 13 13.65 -9.75 7.60
CA TRP A 13 14.10 -10.90 8.39
C TRP A 13 14.09 -12.25 7.66
N LEU A 14 13.57 -12.28 6.42
CA LEU A 14 13.51 -13.46 5.56
C LEU A 14 14.50 -13.32 4.41
N SER A 15 15.17 -14.42 4.06
CA SER A 15 15.88 -14.52 2.78
C SER A 15 14.89 -14.38 1.62
N ASP A 16 15.39 -14.04 0.42
CA ASP A 16 14.52 -13.92 -0.77
C ASP A 16 13.73 -15.21 -1.04
N ILE A 17 14.37 -16.38 -0.85
CA ILE A 17 13.71 -17.68 -0.99
C ILE A 17 12.61 -17.85 0.05
N ALA A 18 12.89 -17.58 1.32
CA ALA A 18 11.89 -17.72 2.39
C ALA A 18 10.73 -16.73 2.21
N LEU A 19 11.00 -15.53 1.71
CA LEU A 19 9.97 -14.53 1.38
C LEU A 19 9.07 -15.01 0.24
N GLU A 20 9.65 -15.60 -0.81
CA GLU A 20 8.89 -16.14 -1.95
C GLU A 20 8.03 -17.34 -1.55
N GLU A 21 8.59 -18.27 -0.76
CA GLU A 21 7.84 -19.39 -0.20
C GLU A 21 6.70 -18.91 0.71
N THR A 22 6.92 -17.85 1.49
CA THR A 22 5.85 -17.27 2.32
C THR A 22 4.74 -16.69 1.44
N ARG A 23 5.09 -15.86 0.44
CA ARG A 23 4.14 -15.23 -0.48
C ARG A 23 3.28 -16.22 -1.27
N SER A 24 3.82 -17.40 -1.58
CA SER A 24 3.10 -18.45 -2.30
C SER A 24 2.18 -19.30 -1.42
N ARG A 25 2.31 -19.23 -0.09
CA ARG A 25 1.61 -20.12 0.85
C ARG A 25 0.59 -19.42 1.75
N VAL A 26 0.74 -18.12 2.00
CA VAL A 26 -0.15 -17.37 2.89
C VAL A 26 -0.59 -16.03 2.27
N PRO A 27 -1.81 -15.57 2.56
CA PRO A 27 -2.20 -14.20 2.23
C PRO A 27 -1.34 -13.20 3.02
N ILE A 28 -1.03 -12.06 2.38
CA ILE A 28 -0.25 -10.99 3.01
C ILE A 28 -1.18 -9.82 3.32
N LEU A 29 -1.19 -9.39 4.57
CA LEU A 29 -1.98 -8.23 4.99
C LEU A 29 -1.38 -6.93 4.43
N TYR A 30 -2.23 -6.16 3.75
CA TYR A 30 -1.92 -4.84 3.22
C TYR A 30 -2.90 -3.80 3.75
N VAL A 31 -2.44 -2.55 3.77
CA VAL A 31 -3.30 -1.36 3.91
C VAL A 31 -3.26 -0.56 2.63
N GLU A 32 -4.40 0.02 2.30
CA GLU A 32 -4.53 0.96 1.19
C GLU A 32 -5.15 2.26 1.70
N ALA A 33 -4.54 3.38 1.29
CA ALA A 33 -5.03 4.72 1.59
C ALA A 33 -5.44 5.39 0.29
N VAL A 34 -6.65 5.93 0.25
CA VAL A 34 -7.12 6.84 -0.80
C VAL A 34 -6.99 8.27 -0.26
N PRO A 35 -5.94 9.03 -0.62
CA PRO A 35 -5.78 10.40 -0.14
C PRO A 35 -6.85 11.28 -0.78
N ALA A 36 -7.55 12.03 0.05
CA ALA A 36 -8.54 12.99 -0.40
C ALA A 36 -8.32 14.36 0.25
N ARG A 37 -8.60 15.42 -0.49
CA ARG A 37 -8.85 16.75 0.08
C ARG A 37 -10.34 16.91 0.29
N VAL A 38 -10.71 17.48 1.41
CA VAL A 38 -12.10 17.71 1.79
C VAL A 38 -12.35 19.19 2.08
N ASP A 39 -13.57 19.64 1.84
CA ASP A 39 -14.03 20.98 2.22
C ASP A 39 -14.31 21.09 3.73
N ALA A 40 -14.81 22.25 4.17
CA ALA A 40 -15.15 22.50 5.57
C ALA A 40 -16.29 21.61 6.12
N LEU A 41 -17.07 20.97 5.25
CA LEU A 41 -18.17 20.06 5.60
C LEU A 41 -17.77 18.58 5.47
N GLY A 42 -16.53 18.29 5.08
CA GLY A 42 -16.02 16.94 4.88
C GLY A 42 -16.37 16.32 3.52
N GLN A 43 -16.86 17.11 2.56
CA GLN A 43 -17.12 16.63 1.20
C GLN A 43 -15.80 16.49 0.43
N ILE A 44 -15.63 15.40 -0.32
CA ILE A 44 -14.42 15.15 -1.11
C ILE A 44 -14.37 16.11 -2.31
N GLU A 45 -13.33 16.93 -2.38
CA GLU A 45 -13.07 17.83 -3.51
C GLU A 45 -12.09 17.23 -4.52
N GLN A 46 -11.07 16.52 -4.03
CA GLN A 46 -9.99 15.98 -4.86
C GLN A 46 -9.50 14.65 -4.31
N VAL A 47 -9.15 13.72 -5.21
CA VAL A 47 -8.49 12.45 -4.88
C VAL A 47 -7.07 12.47 -5.43
N GLY A 48 -6.10 12.16 -4.56
CA GLY A 48 -4.69 12.07 -4.92
C GLY A 48 -4.32 10.68 -5.45
N VAL A 49 -3.58 10.63 -6.55
CA VAL A 49 -2.99 9.41 -7.10
C VAL A 49 -1.50 9.63 -7.37
N LEU A 50 -0.72 8.57 -7.21
CA LEU A 50 0.71 8.59 -7.43
C LEU A 50 1.00 8.13 -8.86
N LEU A 51 1.76 8.93 -9.60
CA LEU A 51 2.26 8.55 -10.91
C LEU A 51 3.56 7.75 -10.73
N ARG A 52 3.60 6.49 -11.17
CA ARG A 52 4.78 5.63 -11.04
C ARG A 52 5.05 4.86 -12.33
N GLY A 53 6.32 4.56 -12.61
CA GLY A 53 6.71 3.59 -13.63
C GLY A 53 6.50 2.17 -13.11
N SER A 54 5.84 1.33 -13.89
CA SER A 54 5.71 -0.10 -13.61
C SER A 54 7.07 -0.78 -13.72
N ALA A 55 7.53 -1.41 -12.62
CA ALA A 55 8.80 -2.13 -12.62
C ALA A 55 8.79 -3.38 -13.54
N THR A 56 7.60 -3.91 -13.88
CA THR A 56 7.45 -5.12 -14.70
C THR A 56 7.15 -4.80 -16.17
N THR A 57 6.36 -3.77 -16.45
CA THR A 57 5.94 -3.42 -17.82
C THR A 57 6.64 -2.19 -18.38
N GLY A 58 7.26 -1.36 -17.53
CA GLY A 58 7.86 -0.08 -17.92
C GLY A 58 6.86 1.05 -18.21
N GLU A 59 5.56 0.76 -18.17
CA GLU A 59 4.50 1.73 -18.45
C GLU A 59 4.30 2.71 -17.29
N ILE A 60 3.83 3.91 -17.62
CA ILE A 60 3.40 4.88 -16.62
C ILE A 60 2.02 4.46 -16.09
N THR A 61 1.91 4.23 -14.79
CA THR A 61 0.69 3.82 -14.11
C THR A 61 0.33 4.81 -13.01
N ARG A 62 -0.94 4.82 -12.62
CA ARG A 62 -1.44 5.53 -11.45
C ARG A 62 -1.76 4.51 -10.36
N THR A 63 -1.38 4.81 -9.13
CA THR A 63 -1.64 3.96 -7.97
C THR A 63 -2.04 4.81 -6.77
N ILE A 64 -2.67 4.17 -5.79
CA ILE A 64 -2.93 4.74 -4.47
C ILE A 64 -1.77 4.41 -3.52
N ILE A 65 -1.87 4.82 -2.26
CA ILE A 65 -0.86 4.49 -1.26
C ILE A 65 -1.19 3.09 -0.77
N SER A 66 -0.34 2.12 -1.09
CA SER A 66 -0.51 0.74 -0.67
C SER A 66 0.78 0.22 -0.04
N GLY A 67 0.65 -0.65 0.97
CA GLY A 67 1.81 -1.29 1.56
C GLY A 67 1.46 -2.38 2.56
N ARG A 68 2.42 -3.27 2.82
CA ARG A 68 2.23 -4.35 3.78
C ARG A 68 2.18 -3.81 5.21
N VAL A 69 1.44 -4.52 6.06
CA VAL A 69 1.54 -4.41 7.51
C VAL A 69 2.69 -5.32 7.98
N MET A 70 3.61 -4.76 8.76
CA MET A 70 4.77 -5.49 9.28
C MET A 70 4.40 -6.35 10.49
N HIS A 71 5.20 -7.38 10.78
CA HIS A 71 5.01 -8.18 11.98
C HIS A 71 5.22 -7.32 13.24
N GLY A 72 4.25 -7.33 14.15
CA GLY A 72 4.25 -6.50 15.35
C GLY A 72 3.84 -5.03 15.13
N GLU A 73 3.42 -4.68 13.91
CA GLU A 73 2.94 -3.34 13.56
C GLU A 73 1.41 -3.29 13.57
N SER A 74 0.83 -2.18 14.07
CA SER A 74 -0.61 -1.98 13.97
C SER A 74 -1.03 -1.54 12.56
N VAL A 75 -2.28 -1.81 12.17
CA VAL A 75 -2.85 -1.34 10.89
C VAL A 75 -2.73 0.19 10.74
N ARG A 76 -2.92 0.93 11.84
CA ARG A 76 -2.84 2.39 11.87
C ARG A 76 -1.41 2.89 11.65
N ASP A 77 -0.43 2.25 12.30
CA ASP A 77 0.97 2.61 12.14
C ASP A 77 1.46 2.28 10.73
N ALA A 78 1.04 1.13 10.19
CA ALA A 78 1.32 0.76 8.80
C ALA A 78 0.75 1.80 7.82
N LEU A 79 -0.47 2.28 8.06
CA LEU A 79 -1.11 3.31 7.23
C LEU A 79 -0.32 4.62 7.29
N LEU A 80 0.05 5.08 8.49
CA LEU A 80 0.82 6.31 8.69
C LEU A 80 2.21 6.21 8.04
N ARG A 81 2.93 5.11 8.25
CA ARG A 81 4.24 4.86 7.64
C ARG A 81 4.18 4.88 6.12
N ASN A 82 3.17 4.25 5.51
CA ASN A 82 3.06 4.25 4.05
C ASN A 82 2.64 5.62 3.49
N LEU A 83 1.81 6.38 4.21
CA LEU A 83 1.47 7.77 3.85
C LEU A 83 2.70 8.67 3.90
N GLU A 84 3.49 8.63 4.98
CA GLU A 84 4.71 9.41 5.11
C GLU A 84 5.75 9.03 4.04
N LYS A 85 5.91 7.73 3.76
CA LYS A 85 6.83 7.22 2.72
C LYS A 85 6.51 7.79 1.33
N ASP A 86 5.23 7.86 0.98
CA ASP A 86 4.82 8.23 -0.38
C ASP A 86 4.46 9.72 -0.55
N LEU A 87 4.00 10.40 0.51
CA LEU A 87 3.58 11.81 0.48
C LEU A 87 4.53 12.76 1.22
N GLY A 88 5.48 12.22 1.98
CA GLY A 88 6.43 12.97 2.80
C GLY A 88 5.91 13.30 4.21
N PRO A 89 6.82 13.73 5.12
CA PRO A 89 6.51 13.95 6.53
C PRO A 89 5.58 15.13 6.80
N THR A 90 5.42 16.04 5.83
CA THR A 90 4.58 17.23 5.94
C THR A 90 3.20 17.06 5.29
N ALA A 91 2.80 15.81 5.00
CA ALA A 91 1.48 15.51 4.46
C ALA A 91 0.35 15.66 5.51
N PHE A 92 0.68 15.55 6.80
CA PHE A 92 -0.23 15.69 7.95
C PHE A 92 -1.61 15.01 7.74
N PRO A 93 -1.65 13.69 7.48
CA PRO A 93 -2.89 13.00 7.18
C PRO A 93 -3.83 12.96 8.40
N GLN A 94 -5.12 13.17 8.15
CA GLN A 94 -6.16 12.92 9.14
C GLN A 94 -6.61 11.45 9.04
N LEU A 95 -6.24 10.64 10.04
CA LEU A 95 -6.63 9.23 10.06
C LEU A 95 -8.00 9.04 10.72
N PRO A 96 -8.88 8.17 10.18
CA PRO A 96 -10.15 7.84 10.83
C PRO A 96 -9.95 7.27 12.24
N ALA A 97 -10.80 7.66 13.19
CA ALA A 97 -10.75 7.12 14.55
C ALA A 97 -11.06 5.62 14.58
N ALA A 98 -12.01 5.17 13.77
CA ALA A 98 -12.31 3.75 13.58
C ALA A 98 -11.26 3.06 12.71
N VAL A 99 -10.96 1.80 13.01
CA VAL A 99 -10.06 0.94 12.19
C VAL A 99 -10.82 0.12 11.15
N VAL A 100 -12.14 0.24 11.10
CA VAL A 100 -12.99 -0.43 10.12
C VAL A 100 -12.77 0.23 8.76
N PRO A 101 -12.30 -0.50 7.73
CA PRO A 101 -12.11 0.06 6.41
C PRO A 101 -13.46 0.24 5.69
N PHE A 102 -13.51 1.11 4.69
CA PHE A 102 -14.72 1.27 3.87
C PHE A 102 -14.94 0.08 2.91
N THR A 103 -13.88 -0.69 2.61
CA THR A 103 -13.90 -1.93 1.84
C THR A 103 -12.70 -2.79 2.19
N VAL A 104 -12.77 -4.08 1.89
CA VAL A 104 -11.60 -4.96 1.81
C VAL A 104 -11.30 -5.21 0.34
N ALA A 105 -10.03 -5.14 -0.03
CA ALA A 105 -9.56 -5.33 -1.40
C ALA A 105 -8.66 -6.57 -1.41
N GLU A 106 -9.15 -7.66 -1.98
CA GLU A 106 -8.38 -8.89 -2.04
C GLU A 106 -7.74 -9.05 -3.42
N TYR A 107 -6.41 -9.14 -3.44
CA TYR A 107 -5.60 -9.24 -4.66
C TYR A 107 -5.11 -10.67 -4.84
N PHE A 108 -5.77 -11.47 -5.70
CA PHE A 108 -5.35 -12.86 -5.92
C PHE A 108 -4.33 -12.98 -7.04
N PRO A 109 -3.36 -13.90 -6.91
CA PRO A 109 -2.37 -14.17 -7.96
C PRO A 109 -2.91 -15.09 -9.07
N LEU A 110 -4.17 -15.52 -9.00
CA LEU A 110 -4.77 -16.44 -9.96
C LEU A 110 -5.23 -15.70 -11.22
N PRO A 111 -4.79 -16.11 -12.43
CA PRO A 111 -5.25 -15.49 -13.67
C PRO A 111 -6.78 -15.55 -13.78
N GLY A 112 -7.39 -14.40 -14.07
CA GLY A 112 -8.85 -14.27 -14.19
C GLY A 112 -9.62 -14.10 -12.88
N VAL A 113 -8.93 -14.11 -11.73
CA VAL A 113 -9.51 -13.82 -10.42
C VAL A 113 -9.11 -12.38 -10.03
N THR A 114 -10.11 -11.56 -9.70
CA THR A 114 -10.09 -10.15 -9.24
C THR A 114 -9.98 -9.02 -10.29
N PRO A 115 -10.87 -8.02 -10.14
CA PRO A 115 -10.52 -6.62 -9.89
C PRO A 115 -11.07 -6.13 -8.53
N LEU A 116 -10.64 -6.80 -7.44
CA LEU A 116 -11.06 -6.68 -6.03
C LEU A 116 -12.33 -7.46 -5.65
N HIS A 117 -12.19 -8.77 -5.44
CA HIS A 117 -13.24 -9.73 -4.99
C HIS A 117 -13.21 -9.93 -3.46
N ASP A 118 -14.19 -10.52 -2.78
CA ASP A 118 -15.61 -10.78 -3.05
C ASP A 118 -16.53 -9.59 -2.69
#